data_AF-A0A9X1RZN2-F1
#
_entry.id   AF-A0A9X1RZN2-F1
#
_cell.length_a   1.000
_cell.length_b   1.000
_cell.length_c   1.000
_cell.angle_alpha   90.00
_cell.angle_beta   90.00
_cell.angle_gamma   90.00
#
_symmetry.space_group_name_H-M   'P 1'
#
loop_
_entity.id
_entity.type
_entity.pdbx_description
1 polymer ?
#
loop_
_entity_poly.entity_id
_entity_poly.type
_entity_poly.pdbx_seq_one_letter_code
_entity_poly.pdbx_strand_id
1 'polypeptide(L)'
;MTIESDTSVAKFAEYAEPGRLVSTEWLAAHLGDPGLVVVESDEDVLLYETGHIPGAVKVDWHTELNDPVVRDYVDGEGFADLLGRKGIERSDTVVIYGDKNNWWAAYALWVFSLFGHEDVRLLDGGRDRWIAEGREITTAPADRPVTEYPVVDRDDSVLRAYKDDVVAFIGTGPLIDVRSPEEYSGERTTAPAYPEEGALRAGHIPTAQSVPWAKAVAENGGFKSRAELDAIYREGAGIADGDDVIAYCRIGERSSHTWFVLKHLLGIENVRNYDGSWTEWGSAVRVPIVTGAEPGTL
;
A
#
# COMPACT_ATOMS: atom_id res chain seq x y z
N MET A 1 10.95 22.84 -5.47
CA MET A 1 9.94 23.40 -6.40
C MET A 1 8.80 22.40 -6.43
N THR A 2 7.55 22.85 -6.43
CA THR A 2 6.41 21.92 -6.45
C THR A 2 6.36 21.23 -7.82
N ILE A 3 6.45 19.90 -7.85
CA ILE A 3 6.30 19.13 -9.07
C ILE A 3 4.82 19.09 -9.44
N GLU A 4 4.48 19.46 -10.69
CA GLU A 4 3.10 19.55 -11.13
C GLU A 4 2.38 18.19 -11.04
N SER A 5 1.06 18.21 -10.82
CA SER A 5 0.25 16.98 -10.84
C SER A 5 0.09 16.47 -12.27
N ASP A 6 -0.04 15.15 -12.44
CA ASP A 6 -0.32 14.57 -13.75
C ASP A 6 -1.77 14.81 -14.18
N THR A 7 -1.95 15.67 -15.20
CA THR A 7 -3.26 15.93 -15.83
C THR A 7 -3.43 15.24 -17.18
N SER A 8 -2.48 14.40 -17.60
CA SER A 8 -2.51 13.73 -18.91
C SER A 8 -3.55 12.62 -18.99
N VAL A 9 -3.93 12.04 -17.85
CA VAL A 9 -4.91 10.95 -17.78
C VAL A 9 -6.23 11.45 -17.21
N ALA A 10 -7.27 11.47 -18.04
CA ALA A 10 -8.60 11.98 -17.65
C ALA A 10 -9.17 11.29 -16.39
N LYS A 11 -8.94 9.98 -16.22
CA LYS A 11 -9.45 9.23 -15.06
C LYS A 11 -8.91 9.76 -13.72
N PHE A 12 -7.70 10.32 -13.71
CA PHE A 12 -7.11 10.84 -12.47
C PHE A 12 -7.91 12.00 -11.91
N ALA A 13 -8.49 12.84 -12.78
CA ALA A 13 -9.34 13.96 -12.37
C ALA A 13 -10.67 13.54 -11.73
N GLU A 14 -11.07 12.27 -11.87
CA GLU A 14 -12.29 11.72 -11.24
C GLU A 14 -12.04 11.19 -9.81
N TYR A 15 -10.79 10.95 -9.45
CA TYR A 15 -10.41 10.54 -8.10
C TYR A 15 -10.52 11.69 -7.10
N ALA A 16 -10.68 11.37 -5.82
CA ALA A 16 -10.76 12.36 -4.75
C ALA A 16 -9.46 13.18 -4.62
N GLU A 17 -8.30 12.54 -4.75
CA GLU A 17 -6.98 13.18 -4.76
C GLU A 17 -6.20 12.86 -6.07
N PRO A 18 -6.45 13.59 -7.18
CA PRO A 18 -5.82 13.32 -8.47
C PRO A 18 -4.28 13.32 -8.42
N GLY A 19 -3.69 14.13 -7.54
CA GLY A 19 -2.23 14.26 -7.41
C GLY A 19 -1.52 13.06 -6.78
N ARG A 20 -2.25 12.04 -6.31
CA ARG A 20 -1.66 10.82 -5.70
C ARG A 20 -1.25 9.77 -6.71
N LEU A 21 -1.54 9.96 -7.99
CA LEU A 21 -1.15 9.07 -9.08
C LEU A 21 -0.44 9.83 -10.18
N VAL A 22 0.48 9.14 -10.84
CA VAL A 22 1.11 9.59 -12.08
C VAL A 22 1.10 8.46 -13.11
N SER A 23 1.04 8.83 -14.38
CA SER A 23 1.15 7.91 -15.50
C SER A 23 2.62 7.63 -15.83
N THR A 24 2.84 6.53 -16.56
CA THR A 24 4.14 6.18 -17.11
C THR A 24 4.64 7.21 -18.13
N GLU A 25 3.74 7.87 -18.87
CA GLU A 25 4.08 8.96 -19.79
C GLU A 25 4.55 10.20 -19.04
N TRP A 26 3.81 10.63 -18.03
CA TRP A 26 4.18 11.77 -17.20
C TRP A 26 5.53 11.51 -16.52
N LEU A 27 5.72 10.34 -15.90
CA LEU A 27 6.97 10.04 -15.20
C LEU A 27 8.16 10.06 -16.16
N ALA A 28 8.02 9.47 -17.34
CA ALA A 28 9.08 9.46 -18.35
C ALA A 28 9.48 10.89 -18.80
N ALA A 29 8.53 11.83 -18.83
CA ALA A 29 8.79 13.22 -19.19
C ALA A 29 9.48 14.04 -18.08
N HIS A 30 9.39 13.60 -16.82
CA HIS A 30 9.92 14.32 -15.65
C HIS A 30 11.13 13.63 -15.01
N LEU A 31 11.64 12.52 -15.59
CA LEU A 31 12.84 11.86 -15.08
C LEU A 31 14.02 12.85 -15.04
N GLY A 32 14.59 13.02 -13.85
CA GLY A 32 15.71 13.93 -13.61
C GLY A 32 15.30 15.35 -13.21
N ASP A 33 14.01 15.66 -13.11
CA ASP A 33 13.55 16.96 -12.62
C ASP A 33 14.00 17.21 -11.16
N PRO A 34 14.55 18.40 -10.85
CA PRO A 34 14.94 18.73 -9.48
C PRO A 34 13.74 18.70 -8.53
N GLY A 35 13.85 17.91 -7.47
CA GLY A 35 12.79 17.71 -6.48
C GLY A 35 11.87 16.53 -6.77
N LEU A 36 12.14 15.71 -7.79
CA LEU A 36 11.46 14.44 -8.02
C LEU A 36 12.40 13.27 -7.70
N VAL A 37 11.92 12.30 -6.91
CA VAL A 37 12.63 11.04 -6.64
C VAL A 37 11.74 9.88 -7.00
N VAL A 38 12.30 8.93 -7.76
CA VAL A 38 11.63 7.68 -8.10
C VAL A 38 12.11 6.59 -7.16
N VAL A 39 11.18 5.84 -6.57
CA VAL A 39 11.47 4.76 -5.63
C VAL A 39 10.88 3.45 -6.17
N GLU A 40 11.68 2.39 -6.20
CA GLU A 40 11.20 1.03 -6.47
C GLU A 40 11.09 0.25 -5.16
N SER A 41 9.93 -0.39 -4.96
CA SER A 41 9.65 -1.24 -3.80
C SER A 41 8.84 -2.47 -4.23
N ASP A 42 9.49 -3.64 -4.18
CA ASP A 42 8.99 -4.90 -4.75
C ASP A 42 8.80 -6.00 -3.69
N GLU A 43 8.05 -7.04 -4.05
CA GLU A 43 8.03 -8.29 -3.28
C GLU A 43 9.37 -9.03 -3.41
N ASP A 44 9.85 -9.16 -4.66
CA ASP A 44 11.15 -9.75 -4.95
C ASP A 44 12.26 -8.70 -4.77
N VAL A 45 12.94 -8.79 -3.63
CA VAL A 45 14.00 -7.85 -3.24
C VAL A 45 15.20 -7.83 -4.19
N LEU A 46 15.33 -8.80 -5.10
CA LEU A 46 16.42 -8.86 -6.10
C LEU A 46 16.01 -8.26 -7.46
N LEU A 47 14.75 -7.85 -7.62
CA LEU A 47 14.19 -7.46 -8.91
C LEU A 47 14.78 -6.15 -9.43
N TYR A 48 14.99 -5.16 -8.55
CA TYR A 48 15.62 -3.87 -8.87
C TYR A 48 16.98 -4.04 -9.56
N GLU A 49 17.83 -4.94 -9.08
CA GLU A 49 19.17 -5.17 -9.63
C GLU A 49 19.15 -5.78 -11.04
N THR A 50 18.04 -6.40 -11.45
CA THR A 50 17.87 -6.92 -12.82
C THR A 50 17.54 -5.84 -13.84
N GLY A 51 17.12 -4.67 -13.38
CA GLY A 51 16.81 -3.49 -14.18
C GLY A 51 15.70 -2.67 -13.54
N HIS A 52 15.77 -1.35 -13.61
CA HIS A 52 14.85 -0.41 -12.96
C HIS A 52 14.69 0.87 -13.78
N ILE A 53 13.72 1.72 -13.44
CA ILE A 53 13.51 3.03 -14.08
C ILE A 53 14.78 3.89 -13.86
N PRO A 54 15.32 4.56 -14.90
CA PRO A 54 16.51 5.39 -14.76
C PRO A 54 16.42 6.41 -13.62
N GLY A 55 17.42 6.39 -12.73
CA GLY A 55 17.51 7.27 -11.56
C GLY A 55 16.69 6.83 -10.35
N ALA A 56 15.93 5.72 -10.43
CA ALA A 56 15.17 5.20 -9.31
C ALA A 56 16.09 4.62 -8.23
N VAL A 57 15.75 4.85 -6.96
CA VAL A 57 16.40 4.21 -5.80
C VAL A 57 15.55 3.04 -5.31
N LYS A 58 16.18 1.97 -4.83
CA LYS A 58 15.47 0.86 -4.19
C LYS A 58 15.11 1.22 -2.75
N VAL A 59 13.91 0.88 -2.30
CA VAL A 59 13.54 0.78 -0.88
C VAL A 59 13.05 -0.64 -0.63
N ASP A 60 13.81 -1.41 0.14
CA ASP A 60 13.42 -2.77 0.53
C ASP A 60 12.48 -2.72 1.74
N TRP A 61 11.23 -3.17 1.53
CA TRP A 61 10.22 -3.18 2.58
C TRP A 61 10.66 -3.97 3.82
N HIS A 62 11.36 -5.09 3.64
CA HIS A 62 11.69 -6.02 4.73
C HIS A 62 12.93 -5.56 5.50
N THR A 63 13.96 -5.08 4.79
CA THR A 63 15.25 -4.75 5.43
C THR A 63 15.43 -3.28 5.75
N GLU A 64 14.68 -2.38 5.11
CA GLU A 64 14.85 -0.92 5.28
C GLU A 64 13.65 -0.24 5.97
N LEU A 65 12.43 -0.77 5.85
CA LEU A 65 11.23 -0.17 6.49
C LEU A 65 10.81 -0.84 7.80
N ASN A 66 11.35 -2.02 8.13
CA ASN A 66 11.01 -2.77 9.34
C ASN A 66 12.18 -2.77 10.34
N ASP A 67 11.83 -2.84 11.64
CA ASP A 67 12.80 -3.11 12.69
C ASP A 67 13.34 -4.55 12.54
N PRO A 68 14.67 -4.78 12.68
CA PRO A 68 15.28 -6.07 12.43
C PRO A 68 14.97 -7.14 13.50
N VAL A 69 14.36 -6.76 14.63
CA VAL A 69 14.12 -7.64 15.79
C VAL A 69 12.65 -7.68 16.18
N VAL A 70 12.03 -6.51 16.31
CA VAL A 70 10.62 -6.35 16.68
C VAL A 70 9.78 -6.35 15.40
N ARG A 71 8.61 -6.99 15.44
CA ARG A 71 7.65 -6.88 14.34
C ARG A 71 6.97 -5.50 14.38
N ASP A 72 7.71 -4.48 13.97
CA ASP A 72 7.24 -3.11 13.82
C ASP A 72 8.06 -2.39 12.74
N TYR A 73 7.61 -1.20 12.35
CA TYR A 73 8.35 -0.32 11.44
C TYR A 73 9.52 0.34 12.16
N VAL A 74 10.48 0.84 11.37
CA VAL A 74 11.54 1.73 11.88
C VAL A 74 10.96 2.92 12.64
N ASP A 75 11.77 3.55 13.50
CA ASP A 75 11.43 4.80 14.17
C ASP A 75 11.79 6.02 13.30
N GLY A 76 11.59 7.22 13.86
CA GLY A 76 11.88 8.48 13.16
C GLY A 76 13.36 8.65 12.79
N GLU A 77 14.28 8.15 13.61
CA GLU A 77 15.72 8.20 13.32
C GLU A 77 16.07 7.25 12.18
N GLY A 78 15.57 6.02 12.22
CA GLY A 78 15.76 5.03 11.17
C GLY A 78 15.17 5.46 9.82
N PHE A 79 13.98 6.07 9.82
CA PHE A 79 13.37 6.61 8.60
C PHE A 79 14.16 7.80 8.03
N ALA A 80 14.60 8.73 8.88
CA ALA A 80 15.42 9.85 8.45
C ALA A 80 16.77 9.43 7.88
N ASP A 81 17.46 8.47 8.51
CA ASP A 81 18.71 7.90 8.00
C ASP A 81 18.50 7.21 6.64
N LEU A 82 17.44 6.41 6.51
CA LEU A 82 17.08 5.76 5.25
C LEU A 82 16.94 6.79 4.12
N LEU A 83 16.07 7.78 4.29
CA LEU A 83 15.81 8.78 3.25
C LEU A 83 17.06 9.61 2.94
N GLY A 84 17.82 9.99 3.97
CA GLY A 84 19.09 10.68 3.80
C GLY A 84 20.06 9.89 2.91
N ARG A 85 20.24 8.59 3.19
CA ARG A 85 21.08 7.69 2.37
C ARG A 85 20.57 7.48 0.95
N LYS A 86 19.26 7.60 0.72
CA LYS A 86 18.64 7.52 -0.62
C LYS A 86 18.65 8.87 -1.35
N GLY A 87 19.16 9.94 -0.71
CA GLY A 87 19.20 11.29 -1.27
C GLY A 87 17.81 11.88 -1.49
N ILE A 88 16.89 11.62 -0.57
CA ILE A 88 15.52 12.17 -0.54
C ILE A 88 15.49 13.32 0.46
N GLU A 89 14.99 14.49 0.05
CA GLU A 89 14.73 15.63 0.92
C GLU A 89 13.26 15.63 1.39
N ARG A 90 12.96 16.35 2.48
CA ARG A 90 11.58 16.46 3.00
C ARG A 90 10.59 17.10 2.03
N SER A 91 11.08 17.94 1.13
CA SER A 91 10.27 18.66 0.13
C SER A 91 10.21 17.98 -1.23
N ASP A 92 10.86 16.83 -1.40
CA ASP A 92 10.83 16.11 -2.67
C ASP A 92 9.44 15.52 -2.91
N THR A 93 9.04 15.47 -4.17
CA THR A 93 7.97 14.59 -4.63
C THR A 93 8.53 13.20 -4.80
N VAL A 94 7.92 12.20 -4.15
CA VAL A 94 8.33 10.79 -4.23
C VAL A 94 7.32 10.00 -5.05
N VAL A 95 7.75 9.44 -6.18
CA VAL A 95 6.94 8.53 -7.00
C VAL A 95 7.40 7.10 -6.75
N ILE A 96 6.54 6.28 -6.13
CA ILE A 96 6.83 4.88 -5.81
C ILE A 96 6.19 3.96 -6.85
N TYR A 97 6.91 2.94 -7.28
CA TYR A 97 6.41 1.87 -8.13
C TYR A 97 6.98 0.52 -7.71
N GLY A 98 6.37 -0.57 -8.16
CA GLY A 98 6.90 -1.91 -7.95
C GLY A 98 6.15 -2.97 -8.74
N ASP A 99 6.52 -4.22 -8.49
CA ASP A 99 5.86 -5.41 -9.02
C ASP A 99 4.46 -5.65 -8.42
N LYS A 100 3.79 -6.70 -8.92
CA LYS A 100 2.50 -7.20 -8.39
C LYS A 100 1.42 -6.12 -8.27
N ASN A 101 1.27 -5.29 -9.30
CA ASN A 101 0.29 -4.18 -9.30
C ASN A 101 0.48 -3.22 -8.11
N ASN A 102 1.74 -2.89 -7.77
CA ASN A 102 2.11 -1.94 -6.72
C ASN A 102 1.74 -2.34 -5.29
N TRP A 103 1.66 -3.63 -4.94
CA TRP A 103 1.44 -4.04 -3.53
C TRP A 103 2.44 -3.38 -2.58
N TRP A 104 3.73 -3.61 -2.83
CA TRP A 104 4.79 -3.12 -1.96
C TRP A 104 5.07 -1.63 -2.14
N ALA A 105 4.81 -1.09 -3.33
CA ALA A 105 4.83 0.35 -3.55
C ALA A 105 3.75 1.09 -2.73
N ALA A 106 2.52 0.56 -2.67
CA ALA A 106 1.46 1.12 -1.83
C ALA A 106 1.75 0.96 -0.33
N TYR A 107 2.39 -0.16 0.07
CA TYR A 107 2.89 -0.35 1.43
C TYR A 107 3.96 0.68 1.79
N ALA A 108 4.96 0.89 0.94
CA ALA A 108 5.99 1.91 1.17
C ALA A 108 5.36 3.31 1.25
N LEU A 109 4.41 3.65 0.38
CA LEU A 109 3.67 4.91 0.45
C LEU A 109 2.93 5.07 1.78
N TRP A 110 2.27 4.02 2.25
CA TRP A 110 1.60 4.02 3.56
C TRP A 110 2.60 4.27 4.70
N VAL A 111 3.77 3.61 4.68
CA VAL A 111 4.84 3.86 5.67
C VAL A 111 5.33 5.31 5.61
N PHE A 112 5.59 5.86 4.41
CA PHE A 112 5.97 7.27 4.25
C PHE A 112 4.90 8.22 4.83
N SER A 113 3.63 7.84 4.73
CA SER A 113 2.51 8.61 5.28
C SER A 113 2.48 8.61 6.81
N LEU A 114 2.95 7.55 7.49
CA LEU A 114 3.10 7.51 8.96
C LEU A 114 4.10 8.55 9.48
N PHE A 115 5.11 8.89 8.66
CA PHE A 115 6.09 9.92 8.95
C PHE A 115 5.75 11.28 8.31
N GLY A 116 4.56 11.38 7.70
CA GLY A 116 4.02 12.62 7.15
C GLY A 116 4.78 13.19 5.96
N HIS A 117 5.49 12.37 5.16
CA HIS A 117 6.06 12.86 3.90
C HIS A 117 4.90 13.32 2.99
N GLU A 118 4.88 14.60 2.60
CA GLU A 118 3.65 15.24 2.09
C GLU A 118 3.27 14.75 0.69
N ASP A 119 4.21 14.82 -0.26
CA ASP A 119 3.97 14.53 -1.68
C ASP A 119 4.56 13.17 -2.07
N VAL A 120 3.80 12.11 -1.77
CA VAL A 120 4.09 10.75 -2.21
C VAL A 120 2.98 10.27 -3.13
N ARG A 121 3.36 9.70 -4.27
CA ARG A 121 2.49 9.28 -5.37
C ARG A 121 2.82 7.85 -5.80
N LEU A 122 1.86 7.16 -6.42
CA LEU A 122 2.11 5.87 -7.09
C LEU A 122 2.17 6.04 -8.61
N LEU A 123 3.06 5.27 -9.25
CA LEU A 123 3.03 5.09 -10.70
C LEU A 123 1.89 4.15 -11.11
N ASP A 124 0.85 4.64 -11.77
CA ASP A 124 -0.34 3.85 -12.14
C ASP A 124 0.01 2.70 -13.11
N GLY A 125 -0.08 1.47 -12.62
CA GLY A 125 0.30 0.24 -13.34
C GLY A 125 1.69 -0.30 -13.00
N GLY A 126 2.48 0.46 -12.23
CA GLY A 126 3.73 0.00 -11.63
C GLY A 126 4.79 -0.44 -12.64
N ARG A 127 5.66 -1.34 -12.17
CA ARG A 127 6.78 -1.90 -12.95
C ARG A 127 6.30 -2.63 -14.20
N ASP A 128 5.27 -3.46 -14.04
CA ASP A 128 4.75 -4.33 -15.12
C ASP A 128 4.28 -3.51 -16.32
N ARG A 129 3.56 -2.41 -16.08
CA ARG A 129 3.11 -1.52 -17.15
C ARG A 129 4.25 -0.76 -17.81
N TRP A 130 5.23 -0.27 -17.02
CA TRP A 130 6.41 0.40 -17.57
C TRP A 130 7.16 -0.50 -18.57
N ILE A 131 7.37 -1.76 -18.20
CA ILE A 131 8.03 -2.76 -19.05
C ILE A 131 7.16 -3.11 -20.26
N ALA A 132 5.85 -3.33 -20.06
CA ALA A 132 4.93 -3.69 -21.15
C ALA A 132 4.83 -2.60 -22.23
N GLU A 133 4.99 -1.33 -21.84
CA GLU A 133 5.04 -0.18 -22.77
C GLU A 133 6.42 -0.02 -23.46
N GLY A 134 7.40 -0.89 -23.17
CA GLY A 134 8.72 -0.87 -23.79
C GLY A 134 9.57 0.33 -23.37
N ARG A 135 9.31 0.89 -22.19
CA ARG A 135 10.03 2.05 -21.68
C ARG A 135 11.44 1.68 -21.20
N GLU A 136 12.31 2.68 -21.14
CA GLU A 136 13.71 2.50 -20.78
C GLU A 136 13.85 1.94 -19.35
N ILE A 137 14.72 0.95 -19.21
CA ILE A 137 15.19 0.44 -17.93
C ILE A 137 16.72 0.41 -17.94
N THR A 138 17.33 0.53 -16.76
CA THR A 138 18.78 0.51 -16.57
C THR A 138 19.15 -0.39 -15.40
N THR A 139 20.40 -0.85 -15.38
CA THR A 139 21.02 -1.52 -14.22
C THR A 139 22.06 -0.63 -13.53
N ALA A 140 22.29 0.57 -14.05
CA ALA A 140 23.20 1.53 -13.45
C ALA A 140 22.60 2.03 -12.12
N PRO A 141 23.35 1.99 -11.00
CA PRO A 141 22.83 2.46 -9.73
C PRO A 141 22.48 3.95 -9.81
N ALA A 142 21.47 4.37 -9.03
CA ALA A 142 21.17 5.79 -8.88
C ALA A 142 22.37 6.54 -8.26
N ASP A 143 22.77 7.64 -8.89
CA ASP A 143 23.80 8.54 -8.39
C ASP A 143 23.12 9.76 -7.76
N ARG A 144 22.76 9.65 -6.48
CA ARG A 144 22.16 10.73 -5.69
C ARG A 144 23.04 11.03 -4.48
N PRO A 145 23.36 12.31 -4.20
CA PRO A 145 24.09 12.67 -2.99
C PRO A 145 23.23 12.39 -1.76
N VAL A 146 23.88 12.02 -0.66
CA VAL A 146 23.23 11.89 0.65
C VAL A 146 22.66 13.25 1.05
N THR A 147 21.45 13.23 1.61
CA THR A 147 20.72 14.42 2.08
C THR A 147 20.53 14.36 3.60
N GLU A 148 20.19 15.50 4.20
CA GLU A 148 19.72 15.55 5.59
C GLU A 148 18.19 15.52 5.60
N TYR A 149 17.61 14.42 6.05
CA TYR A 149 16.17 14.30 6.28
C TYR A 149 15.87 14.59 7.76
N PRO A 150 14.82 15.38 8.09
CA PRO A 150 14.50 15.67 9.49
C PRO A 150 14.00 14.42 10.22
N VAL A 151 14.46 14.22 11.45
CA VAL A 151 13.88 13.25 12.38
C VAL A 151 12.47 13.74 12.74
N VAL A 152 11.47 12.90 12.48
CA VAL A 152 10.06 13.17 12.77
C VAL A 152 9.48 12.03 13.60
N ASP A 153 8.63 12.38 14.57
CA ASP A 153 7.90 11.38 15.32
C ASP A 153 6.87 10.70 14.41
N ARG A 154 6.80 9.36 14.47
CA ARG A 154 5.83 8.56 13.73
C ARG A 154 4.45 8.71 14.37
N ASP A 155 3.42 9.01 13.58
CA ASP A 155 2.03 9.07 14.05
C ASP A 155 1.20 7.90 13.50
N ASP A 156 1.09 6.86 14.32
CA ASP A 156 0.32 5.66 13.97
C ASP A 156 -1.19 5.86 14.22
N SER A 157 -1.61 6.88 14.97
CA SER A 157 -2.98 6.99 15.49
C SER A 157 -4.04 7.24 14.41
N VAL A 158 -3.65 7.80 13.26
CA VAL A 158 -4.56 8.20 12.19
C VAL A 158 -4.69 7.13 11.11
N LEU A 159 -3.61 6.46 10.76
CA LEU A 159 -3.53 5.58 9.58
C LEU A 159 -3.33 4.10 9.90
N ARG A 160 -3.05 3.76 11.15
CA ARG A 160 -2.77 2.40 11.62
C ARG A 160 -3.80 1.97 12.66
N ALA A 161 -4.17 0.70 12.63
CA ALA A 161 -4.96 0.07 13.68
C ALA A 161 -4.15 -1.08 14.28
N TYR A 162 -4.18 -1.23 15.59
CA TYR A 162 -3.61 -2.38 16.29
C TYR A 162 -4.70 -3.41 16.62
N LYS A 163 -4.29 -4.61 17.05
CA LYS A 163 -5.21 -5.69 17.39
C LYS A 163 -6.34 -5.25 18.34
N ASP A 164 -6.03 -4.47 19.38
CA ASP A 164 -7.03 -4.03 20.36
C ASP A 164 -8.02 -3.02 19.77
N ASP A 165 -7.58 -2.18 18.83
CA ASP A 165 -8.48 -1.30 18.06
C ASP A 165 -9.44 -2.14 17.21
N VAL A 166 -8.93 -3.19 16.57
CA VAL A 166 -9.76 -4.09 15.74
C VAL A 166 -10.76 -4.84 16.59
N VAL A 167 -10.38 -5.33 17.78
CA VAL A 167 -11.32 -5.96 18.74
C VAL A 167 -12.45 -5.02 19.11
N ALA A 168 -12.14 -3.74 19.39
CA ALA A 168 -13.15 -2.73 19.72
C ALA A 168 -14.03 -2.34 18.52
N PHE A 169 -13.55 -2.57 17.30
CA PHE A 169 -14.19 -2.16 16.05
C PHE A 169 -15.15 -3.22 15.46
N ILE A 170 -15.13 -4.46 15.96
CA ILE A 170 -16.03 -5.52 15.45
C ILE A 170 -17.49 -5.10 15.62
N GLY A 171 -18.24 -5.10 14.51
CA GLY A 171 -19.65 -4.71 14.48
C GLY A 171 -19.92 -3.20 14.61
N THR A 172 -18.90 -2.34 14.64
CA THR A 172 -19.09 -0.88 14.72
C THR A 172 -19.01 -0.18 13.37
N GLY A 173 -18.29 -0.75 12.41
CA GLY A 173 -18.12 -0.17 11.07
C GLY A 173 -17.54 -1.17 10.05
N PRO A 174 -17.23 -0.71 8.82
CA PRO A 174 -16.71 -1.58 7.77
C PRO A 174 -15.31 -2.11 8.09
N LEU A 175 -15.21 -3.42 8.31
CA LEU A 175 -13.96 -4.16 8.41
C LEU A 175 -13.74 -4.94 7.11
N ILE A 176 -12.69 -4.64 6.36
CA ILE A 176 -12.48 -5.16 5.00
C ILE A 176 -11.33 -6.17 4.97
N ASP A 177 -11.66 -7.42 4.70
CA ASP A 177 -10.69 -8.47 4.42
C ASP A 177 -10.39 -8.51 2.92
N VAL A 178 -9.14 -8.23 2.56
CA VAL A 178 -8.73 -8.11 1.14
C VAL A 178 -8.02 -9.36 0.61
N ARG A 179 -8.01 -10.45 1.37
CA ARG A 179 -7.40 -11.73 0.98
C ARG A 179 -8.25 -12.47 -0.06
N SER A 180 -7.76 -13.62 -0.52
CA SER A 180 -8.53 -14.45 -1.46
C SER A 180 -9.79 -15.02 -0.79
N PRO A 181 -10.82 -15.41 -1.58
CA PRO A 181 -12.01 -16.06 -1.03
C PRO A 181 -11.69 -17.32 -0.19
N GLU A 182 -10.66 -18.09 -0.55
CA GLU A 182 -10.23 -19.30 0.16
C GLU A 182 -9.53 -18.97 1.49
N GLU A 183 -8.75 -17.88 1.54
CA GLU A 183 -8.17 -17.36 2.79
C GLU A 183 -9.28 -16.86 3.74
N TYR A 184 -10.27 -16.15 3.20
CA TYR A 184 -11.40 -15.62 3.95
C TYR A 184 -12.31 -16.73 4.49
N SER A 185 -12.67 -17.72 3.66
CA SER A 185 -13.54 -18.83 4.08
C SER A 185 -12.89 -19.74 5.13
N GLY A 186 -11.56 -19.69 5.23
CA GLY A 186 -10.77 -20.56 6.09
C GLY A 186 -10.40 -21.89 5.45
N GLU A 187 -10.61 -22.04 4.13
CA GLU A 187 -10.07 -23.16 3.36
C GLU A 187 -8.54 -23.13 3.32
N ARG A 188 -7.94 -21.95 3.43
CA ARG A 188 -6.48 -21.75 3.50
C ARG A 188 -6.09 -20.67 4.52
N THR A 189 -4.85 -20.70 4.97
CA THR A 189 -4.25 -19.63 5.81
C THR A 189 -3.32 -18.70 5.03
N THR A 190 -3.02 -19.05 3.78
CA THR A 190 -2.14 -18.30 2.87
C THR A 190 -2.72 -18.26 1.46
N ALA A 191 -2.28 -17.27 0.68
CA ALA A 191 -2.75 -17.07 -0.69
C ALA A 191 -2.51 -18.32 -1.57
N PRO A 192 -3.34 -18.55 -2.61
CA PRO A 192 -3.34 -19.84 -3.30
C PRO A 192 -2.00 -20.32 -3.88
N ALA A 193 -1.11 -19.39 -4.21
CA ALA A 193 0.21 -19.62 -4.81
C ALA A 193 1.38 -19.71 -3.80
N TYR A 194 1.13 -19.55 -2.50
CA TYR A 194 2.17 -19.51 -1.45
C TYR A 194 2.10 -20.74 -0.53
N PRO A 195 3.22 -21.15 0.10
CA PRO A 195 3.23 -22.23 1.10
C PRO A 195 2.25 -21.96 2.25
N GLU A 196 1.65 -23.01 2.82
CA GLU A 196 0.81 -22.90 4.03
C GLU A 196 1.66 -22.69 5.28
N GLU A 197 2.16 -21.47 5.47
CA GLU A 197 2.91 -21.09 6.66
C GLU A 197 2.46 -19.70 7.11
N GLY A 198 2.08 -19.52 8.37
CA GLY A 198 1.83 -18.18 8.92
C GLY A 198 0.90 -18.10 10.14
N ALA A 199 -0.27 -18.74 10.10
CA ALA A 199 -1.27 -18.64 11.16
C ALA A 199 -1.73 -20.02 11.66
N LEU A 200 -2.02 -20.15 12.96
CA LEU A 200 -2.47 -21.40 13.58
C LEU A 200 -3.97 -21.69 13.35
N ARG A 201 -4.74 -20.69 12.94
CA ARG A 201 -6.18 -20.78 12.65
C ARG A 201 -6.51 -20.10 11.32
N ALA A 202 -7.48 -20.68 10.60
CA ALA A 202 -8.01 -20.17 9.35
C ALA A 202 -9.42 -19.59 9.55
N GLY A 203 -9.85 -18.71 8.65
CA GLY A 203 -11.11 -17.98 8.72
C GLY A 203 -10.88 -16.49 8.53
N HIS A 204 -11.82 -15.68 9.02
CA HIS A 204 -11.76 -14.21 9.01
C HIS A 204 -12.23 -13.64 10.36
N ILE A 205 -11.96 -12.35 10.56
CA ILE A 205 -12.42 -11.61 11.74
C ILE A 205 -13.96 -11.45 11.64
N PRO A 206 -14.75 -11.70 12.70
CA PRO A 206 -16.20 -11.53 12.63
C PRO A 206 -16.60 -10.16 12.10
N THR A 207 -17.71 -10.10 11.37
CA THR A 207 -18.26 -8.92 10.69
C THR A 207 -17.44 -8.40 9.51
N ALA A 208 -16.24 -8.94 9.26
CA ALA A 208 -15.43 -8.55 8.12
C ALA A 208 -16.13 -8.90 6.80
N GLN A 209 -16.05 -8.00 5.82
CA GLN A 209 -16.54 -8.24 4.46
C GLN A 209 -15.38 -8.63 3.54
N SER A 210 -15.59 -9.61 2.67
CA SER A 210 -14.58 -10.05 1.70
C SER A 210 -14.57 -9.17 0.45
N VAL A 211 -13.52 -8.36 0.30
CA VAL A 211 -13.27 -7.55 -0.90
C VAL A 211 -11.83 -7.78 -1.37
N PRO A 212 -11.56 -8.88 -2.13
CA PRO A 212 -10.22 -9.18 -2.59
C PRO A 212 -9.58 -7.98 -3.30
N TRP A 213 -8.37 -7.61 -2.88
CA TRP A 213 -7.68 -6.38 -3.31
C TRP A 213 -7.64 -6.22 -4.84
N ALA A 214 -7.49 -7.35 -5.57
CA ALA A 214 -7.38 -7.40 -7.03
C ALA A 214 -8.64 -6.88 -7.75
N LYS A 215 -9.80 -6.82 -7.06
CA LYS A 215 -11.00 -6.22 -7.62
C LYS A 215 -10.81 -4.74 -7.98
N ALA A 216 -9.90 -4.02 -7.32
CA ALA A 216 -9.60 -2.62 -7.59
C ALA A 216 -8.59 -2.40 -8.73
N VAL A 217 -8.06 -3.47 -9.31
CA VAL A 217 -7.06 -3.43 -10.39
C VAL A 217 -7.75 -3.58 -11.75
N ALA A 218 -7.40 -2.72 -12.70
CA ALA A 218 -7.86 -2.77 -14.08
C ALA A 218 -7.03 -3.78 -14.90
N GLU A 219 -7.53 -4.15 -16.08
CA GLU A 219 -6.86 -5.15 -16.94
C GLU A 219 -5.44 -4.73 -17.36
N ASN A 220 -5.17 -3.41 -17.44
CA ASN A 220 -3.85 -2.86 -17.75
C ASN A 220 -2.91 -2.78 -16.53
N GLY A 221 -3.31 -3.36 -15.40
CA GLY A 221 -2.55 -3.41 -14.16
C GLY A 221 -2.59 -2.15 -13.30
N GLY A 222 -3.19 -1.06 -13.79
CA GLY A 222 -3.41 0.17 -13.01
C GLY A 222 -4.68 0.11 -12.15
N PHE A 223 -5.01 1.21 -11.49
CA PHE A 223 -6.25 1.32 -10.72
C PHE A 223 -7.48 1.46 -11.64
N LYS A 224 -8.60 0.87 -11.21
CA LYS A 224 -9.91 1.04 -11.86
C LYS A 224 -10.41 2.48 -11.82
N SER A 225 -11.36 2.79 -12.70
CA SER A 225 -12.01 4.11 -12.73
C SER A 225 -12.76 4.41 -11.44
N ARG A 226 -13.02 5.70 -11.16
CA ARG A 226 -13.77 6.11 -9.97
C ARG A 226 -15.13 5.39 -9.87
N ALA A 227 -15.87 5.34 -10.97
CA ALA A 227 -17.19 4.68 -11.01
C ALA A 227 -17.13 3.18 -10.68
N GLU A 228 -16.13 2.46 -11.19
CA GLU A 228 -15.95 1.04 -10.87
C GLU A 228 -15.57 0.84 -9.39
N LEU A 229 -14.73 1.72 -8.83
CA LEU A 229 -14.35 1.66 -7.42
C LEU A 229 -15.54 1.96 -6.51
N ASP A 230 -16.38 2.95 -6.85
CA ASP A 230 -17.63 3.24 -6.12
C ASP A 230 -18.57 2.01 -6.13
N ALA A 231 -18.70 1.33 -7.28
CA ALA A 231 -19.50 0.09 -7.37
C ALA A 231 -18.94 -1.03 -6.48
N ILE A 232 -17.63 -1.17 -6.36
CA ILE A 232 -17.00 -2.21 -5.52
C ILE A 232 -17.20 -1.91 -4.04
N TYR A 233 -16.88 -0.69 -3.61
CA TYR A 233 -16.74 -0.36 -2.19
C TYR A 233 -17.99 0.26 -1.58
N ARG A 234 -18.67 1.16 -2.29
CA ARG A 234 -19.88 1.82 -1.79
C ARG A 234 -21.11 0.95 -2.00
N GLU A 235 -21.32 0.50 -3.23
CA GLU A 235 -22.49 -0.34 -3.55
C GLU A 235 -22.28 -1.79 -3.07
N GLY A 236 -21.09 -2.34 -3.28
CA GLY A 236 -20.77 -3.73 -2.96
C GLY A 236 -20.49 -4.00 -1.47
N ALA A 237 -19.73 -3.13 -0.81
CA ALA A 237 -19.35 -3.30 0.60
C ALA A 237 -20.09 -2.34 1.56
N GLY A 238 -20.95 -1.48 1.03
CA GLY A 238 -21.77 -0.56 1.83
C GLY A 238 -20.99 0.57 2.50
N ILE A 239 -19.77 0.88 2.06
CA ILE A 239 -18.94 1.94 2.66
C ILE A 239 -19.51 3.31 2.31
N ALA A 240 -19.83 4.10 3.33
CA ALA A 240 -20.36 5.45 3.22
C ALA A 240 -19.30 6.53 3.50
N ASP A 241 -19.59 7.76 3.09
CA ASP A 241 -18.79 8.91 3.50
C ASP A 241 -18.92 9.12 5.02
N GLY A 242 -17.79 9.32 5.69
CA GLY A 242 -17.72 9.48 7.14
C GLY A 242 -17.61 8.18 7.94
N ASP A 243 -17.63 7.01 7.28
CA ASP A 243 -17.32 5.75 7.95
C ASP A 243 -15.84 5.73 8.40
N ASP A 244 -15.61 5.23 9.62
CA ASP A 244 -14.31 4.72 10.01
C ASP A 244 -14.15 3.34 9.38
N VAL A 245 -13.07 3.09 8.64
CA VAL A 245 -12.84 1.82 7.94
C VAL A 245 -11.51 1.22 8.39
N ILE A 246 -11.49 -0.10 8.63
CA ILE A 246 -10.25 -0.86 8.84
C ILE A 246 -10.08 -1.87 7.71
N ALA A 247 -8.93 -1.87 7.04
CA ALA A 247 -8.56 -2.88 6.06
C ALA A 247 -7.45 -3.80 6.60
N TYR A 248 -7.50 -5.09 6.28
CA TYR A 248 -6.47 -6.05 6.67
C TYR A 248 -6.28 -7.16 5.62
N CYS A 249 -5.10 -7.80 5.66
CA CYS A 249 -4.77 -8.96 4.84
C CYS A 249 -4.03 -10.03 5.67
N ARG A 250 -2.83 -10.44 5.23
CA ARG A 250 -1.96 -11.38 5.94
C ARG A 250 -0.84 -10.67 6.71
N ILE A 251 -0.14 -9.71 6.11
CA ILE A 251 0.96 -8.94 6.72
C ILE A 251 0.91 -7.42 6.44
N GLY A 252 -0.24 -6.86 6.03
CA GLY A 252 -0.43 -5.43 5.78
C GLY A 252 -0.13 -4.94 4.36
N GLU A 253 0.43 -5.79 3.50
CA GLU A 253 0.94 -5.48 2.16
C GLU A 253 -0.15 -5.34 1.09
N ARG A 254 -1.18 -6.19 1.14
CA ARG A 254 -2.33 -6.11 0.23
C ARG A 254 -3.37 -5.11 0.73
N SER A 255 -3.47 -4.94 2.04
CA SER A 255 -4.40 -3.99 2.65
C SER A 255 -3.91 -2.54 2.55
N SER A 256 -2.61 -2.27 2.42
CA SER A 256 -2.10 -0.93 2.08
C SER A 256 -2.57 -0.47 0.69
N HIS A 257 -2.63 -1.38 -0.30
CA HIS A 257 -3.19 -1.09 -1.61
C HIS A 257 -4.67 -0.69 -1.51
N THR A 258 -5.49 -1.44 -0.76
CA THR A 258 -6.89 -1.06 -0.54
C THR A 258 -7.03 0.20 0.31
N TRP A 259 -6.18 0.41 1.30
CA TRP A 259 -6.13 1.66 2.07
C TRP A 259 -5.90 2.86 1.15
N PHE A 260 -4.96 2.75 0.20
CA PHE A 260 -4.68 3.81 -0.77
C PHE A 260 -5.92 4.11 -1.63
N VAL A 261 -6.59 3.07 -2.13
CA VAL A 261 -7.82 3.18 -2.92
C VAL A 261 -8.92 3.90 -2.13
N LEU A 262 -9.21 3.45 -0.92
CA LEU A 262 -10.28 4.01 -0.08
C LEU A 262 -9.96 5.47 0.29
N LYS A 263 -8.73 5.74 0.75
CA LYS A 263 -8.35 7.06 1.25
C LYS A 263 -8.19 8.08 0.12
N HIS A 264 -7.36 7.78 -0.88
CA HIS A 264 -6.94 8.78 -1.87
C HIS A 264 -7.79 8.76 -3.15
N LEU A 265 -8.29 7.59 -3.58
CA LEU A 265 -9.06 7.52 -4.82
C LEU A 265 -10.56 7.76 -4.58
N LEU A 266 -11.09 7.23 -3.48
CA LEU A 266 -12.50 7.39 -3.10
C LEU A 266 -12.77 8.53 -2.11
N GLY A 267 -11.75 9.01 -1.40
CA GLY A 267 -11.86 10.13 -0.47
C GLY A 267 -12.45 9.78 0.89
N ILE A 268 -12.36 8.52 1.33
CA ILE A 268 -12.78 8.12 2.67
C ILE A 268 -11.76 8.67 3.68
N GLU A 269 -12.20 9.54 4.58
CA GLU A 269 -11.30 10.29 5.47
C GLU A 269 -10.57 9.37 6.46
N ASN A 270 -11.33 8.50 7.14
CA ASN A 270 -10.87 7.69 8.26
C ASN A 270 -10.65 6.23 7.85
N VAL A 271 -9.53 5.96 7.17
CA VAL A 271 -9.13 4.59 6.80
C VAL A 271 -7.85 4.21 7.52
N ARG A 272 -7.88 3.12 8.28
CA ARG A 272 -6.73 2.56 8.99
C ARG A 272 -6.34 1.20 8.42
N ASN A 273 -5.04 0.97 8.28
CA ASN A 273 -4.49 -0.33 7.91
C ASN A 273 -4.16 -1.11 9.20
N TYR A 274 -4.71 -2.32 9.34
CA TYR A 274 -4.31 -3.26 10.39
C TYR A 274 -3.20 -4.18 9.87
N ASP A 275 -1.95 -3.75 10.04
CA ASP A 275 -0.77 -4.42 9.50
C ASP A 275 -0.40 -5.72 10.24
N GLY A 276 -0.78 -5.84 11.51
CA GLY A 276 -0.72 -7.10 12.25
C GLY A 276 -1.44 -8.22 11.50
N SER A 277 -2.61 -7.89 10.93
CA SER A 277 -3.33 -8.69 9.93
C SER A 277 -3.55 -10.15 10.37
N TRP A 278 -3.79 -11.07 9.43
CA TRP A 278 -4.11 -12.46 9.76
C TRP A 278 -2.97 -13.24 10.43
N THR A 279 -1.71 -12.87 10.19
CA THR A 279 -0.57 -13.52 10.87
C THR A 279 -0.57 -13.25 12.38
N GLU A 280 -0.96 -12.05 12.81
CA GLU A 280 -1.21 -11.77 14.23
C GLU A 280 -2.54 -12.38 14.70
N TRP A 281 -3.65 -12.09 14.01
CA TRP A 281 -4.98 -12.48 14.47
C TRP A 281 -5.16 -14.01 14.53
N GLY A 282 -4.82 -14.72 13.45
CA GLY A 282 -4.94 -16.16 13.35
C GLY A 282 -3.95 -16.94 14.24
N SER A 283 -3.04 -16.26 14.93
CA SER A 283 -2.10 -16.83 15.90
C SER A 283 -2.39 -16.40 17.35
N ALA A 284 -3.27 -15.41 17.55
CA ALA A 284 -3.62 -14.90 18.86
C ALA A 284 -4.52 -15.87 19.64
N VAL A 285 -4.25 -16.02 20.93
CA VAL A 285 -5.04 -16.88 21.82
C VAL A 285 -6.38 -16.21 22.12
N ARG A 286 -7.48 -16.93 21.85
CA ARG A 286 -8.86 -16.56 22.23
C ARG A 286 -9.43 -15.29 21.57
N VAL A 287 -8.91 -14.88 20.42
CA VAL A 287 -9.61 -13.92 19.55
C VAL A 287 -10.77 -14.61 18.81
N PRO A 288 -11.86 -13.90 18.48
CA PRO A 288 -12.98 -14.47 17.75
C PRO A 288 -12.64 -14.67 16.27
N ILE A 289 -13.11 -15.76 15.67
CA ILE A 289 -12.89 -16.15 14.27
C ILE A 289 -14.19 -16.73 13.72
N VAL A 290 -14.55 -16.34 12.49
CA VAL A 290 -15.64 -16.91 11.70
C VAL A 290 -15.04 -17.66 10.50
N THR A 291 -15.70 -18.72 10.05
CA THR A 291 -15.34 -19.49 8.85
C THR A 291 -16.53 -19.53 7.88
N GLY A 292 -16.26 -19.77 6.60
CA GLY A 292 -17.26 -19.74 5.53
C GLY A 292 -17.33 -18.38 4.82
N ALA A 293 -18.26 -18.25 3.88
CA ALA A 293 -18.35 -17.08 3.00
C ALA A 293 -19.14 -15.90 3.61
N GLU A 294 -19.84 -16.11 4.73
CA GLU A 294 -20.66 -15.07 5.37
C GLU A 294 -19.83 -14.30 6.41
N PRO A 295 -19.99 -12.96 6.54
CA PRO A 295 -19.28 -12.14 7.53
C PRO A 295 -19.41 -12.60 8.99
N GLY A 296 -20.55 -13.24 9.30
CA GLY A 296 -20.90 -13.62 10.66
C GLY A 296 -21.12 -12.44 11.60
N THR A 297 -21.24 -12.76 12.88
CA THR A 297 -21.45 -11.82 13.98
C THR A 297 -20.52 -12.20 15.13
N LEU A 298 -20.27 -11.26 16.04
CA LEU A 298 -19.55 -11.56 17.28
C LEU A 298 -20.34 -12.49 18.20
#